data_AF-A0A1S1PNI7-F1
#
_entry.id   AF-A0A1S1PNI7-F1
#
_cell.length_a   1.000
_cell.length_b   1.000
_cell.length_c   1.000
_cell.angle_alpha   90.00
_cell.angle_beta   90.00
_cell.angle_gamma   90.00
#
_symmetry.space_group_name_H-M   'P 1'
#
loop_
_entity.id
_entity.type
_entity.pdbx_description
1 polymer ?
#
loop_
_entity_poly.entity_id
_entity_poly.type
_entity_poly.pdbx_seq_one_letter_code
_entity_poly.pdbx_strand_id
1 'polypeptide(L)'
;MSWSRTSRRCASRALVLSTALAAALATPALLAPGAEALPTGTPTTGTPSPTSPASTSPQPSAGAAAACPPLPHIAGPLRTWETAADLPAPRAHVAATTGCDGRIYLLGGEAITAGGGGVGGGVPATPTATPTATPTATPTATPTATPTATPTATPTSPAGGGTPTATPTGATGGGTTGGATVAGAPVDTVQVYDPKRDAWSNAPALPTARDHLAAATDTDGRIYAIGGQTGGGTPTDTVEVYTPSSGDWTEGPSLPRPMGTPSATRGTDGKIYVLDATTLAVYDPDSGDWTTGGAPPSGAGAPVLVGLPDGRILAAGGSDGSSASSDAYAYTPGSGSADGSWAKVADLPTGVSEAAGATGPDGRVYVVGGRDSDGDTVGSTQVFTPDGDRWSAGASSALTARSGHGAATGGDGRVYVAGGTSGSGAPLDSAAALGE
;
A
#
# COMPACT_ATOMS: atom_id res chain seq x y z
N MET A 1 -83.14 24.39 -4.81
CA MET A 1 -82.12 25.27 -5.43
C MET A 1 -80.85 24.41 -5.56
N SER A 2 -80.60 23.66 -6.65
CA SER A 2 -80.20 24.08 -8.01
C SER A 2 -78.90 24.92 -7.93
N TRP A 3 -77.70 24.54 -8.42
CA TRP A 3 -77.33 23.95 -9.72
C TRP A 3 -76.03 23.12 -9.72
N SER A 4 -75.98 22.24 -10.72
CA SER A 4 -74.86 21.49 -11.32
C SER A 4 -73.96 22.33 -12.25
N ARG A 5 -72.73 21.85 -12.52
CA ARG A 5 -72.02 21.70 -13.84
C ARG A 5 -70.54 21.33 -13.56
N THR A 6 -69.97 20.16 -13.90
CA THR A 6 -69.44 19.68 -15.21
C THR A 6 -68.62 20.76 -15.96
N SER A 7 -67.43 20.57 -16.56
CA SER A 7 -66.79 19.39 -17.16
C SER A 7 -65.42 19.75 -17.78
N ARG A 8 -64.61 18.70 -18.05
CA ARG A 8 -63.71 18.49 -19.23
C ARG A 8 -62.36 19.21 -19.39
N ARG A 9 -61.33 18.34 -19.35
CA ARG A 9 -60.14 18.17 -20.24
C ARG A 9 -59.92 19.17 -21.38
N CYS A 10 -58.65 19.52 -21.61
CA CYS A 10 -58.01 19.37 -22.92
C CYS A 10 -56.47 19.27 -22.82
N ALA A 11 -55.89 18.34 -23.58
CA ALA A 11 -54.47 18.20 -23.85
C ALA A 11 -54.11 18.99 -25.11
N SER A 12 -52.85 19.46 -25.25
CA SER A 12 -52.20 19.76 -26.55
C SER A 12 -50.81 20.38 -26.36
N ARG A 13 -49.74 19.70 -26.78
CA ARG A 13 -49.02 19.94 -28.05
C ARG A 13 -47.59 19.39 -28.01
N ALA A 14 -47.34 18.43 -28.88
CA ALA A 14 -46.02 18.05 -29.36
C ALA A 14 -45.44 19.13 -30.27
N LEU A 15 -44.12 19.32 -30.23
CA LEU A 15 -43.37 19.91 -31.32
C LEU A 15 -42.27 18.92 -31.74
N VAL A 16 -42.45 18.38 -32.94
CA VAL A 16 -41.45 17.67 -33.74
C VAL A 16 -40.78 18.74 -34.61
N LEU A 17 -39.45 18.74 -34.70
CA LEU A 17 -38.76 19.30 -35.86
C LEU A 17 -37.72 18.29 -36.35
N SER A 18 -37.98 17.79 -37.55
CA SER A 18 -37.10 16.99 -38.39
C SER A 18 -36.27 17.92 -39.29
N THR A 19 -35.03 17.56 -39.60
CA THR A 19 -34.40 17.84 -40.90
C THR A 19 -33.42 16.74 -41.29
N ALA A 20 -33.33 16.53 -42.61
CA ALA A 20 -32.96 15.29 -43.25
C ALA A 20 -31.55 15.28 -43.86
N LEU A 21 -30.99 14.07 -43.89
CA LEU A 21 -30.25 13.37 -44.95
C LEU A 21 -29.70 14.18 -46.16
N ALA A 22 -28.41 14.00 -46.43
CA ALA A 22 -27.88 13.88 -47.79
C ALA A 22 -26.74 12.84 -47.82
N ALA A 23 -26.93 11.81 -48.64
CA ALA A 23 -25.97 10.76 -48.93
C ALA A 23 -25.21 11.08 -50.23
N ALA A 24 -23.95 10.63 -50.34
CA ALA A 24 -23.30 10.37 -51.62
C ALA A 24 -22.33 9.19 -51.44
N LEU A 25 -22.57 8.11 -52.19
CA LEU A 25 -21.77 6.89 -52.27
C LEU A 25 -21.40 6.63 -53.74
N ALA A 26 -20.22 6.04 -53.91
CA ALA A 26 -19.73 5.22 -55.02
C ALA A 26 -19.31 5.97 -56.30
N THR A 27 -18.16 5.67 -56.92
CA THR A 27 -17.78 4.32 -57.37
C THR A 27 -16.26 4.01 -57.40
N PRO A 28 -15.90 2.71 -57.40
CA PRO A 28 -14.54 2.20 -57.54
C PRO A 28 -14.20 1.83 -59.01
N ALA A 29 -12.92 1.66 -59.31
CA ALA A 29 -12.46 1.02 -60.55
C ALA A 29 -11.49 -0.13 -60.23
N LEU A 30 -11.89 -1.33 -60.66
CA LEU A 30 -11.16 -2.60 -60.71
C LEU A 30 -10.05 -2.57 -61.77
N LEU A 31 -8.96 -3.32 -61.54
CA LEU A 31 -8.54 -4.49 -62.36
C LEU A 31 -7.26 -5.13 -61.76
N ALA A 32 -7.37 -6.42 -61.42
CA ALA A 32 -6.27 -7.37 -61.15
C ALA A 32 -6.08 -8.26 -62.42
N PRO A 33 -5.38 -9.42 -62.42
CA PRO A 33 -4.30 -9.99 -61.59
C PRO A 33 -3.12 -10.59 -62.42
N GLY A 34 -2.11 -11.16 -61.75
CA GLY A 34 -1.48 -12.42 -62.19
C GLY A 34 0.00 -12.38 -62.60
N ALA A 35 0.85 -13.01 -61.79
CA ALA A 35 1.88 -13.95 -62.25
C ALA A 35 2.46 -14.73 -61.05
N GLU A 36 2.00 -15.96 -60.93
CA GLU A 36 2.60 -17.04 -60.16
C GLU A 36 3.71 -17.69 -61.03
N ALA A 37 4.92 -17.89 -60.50
CA ALA A 37 5.89 -18.84 -61.03
C ALA A 37 7.00 -19.16 -60.00
N LEU A 38 6.91 -20.33 -59.38
CA LEU A 38 8.05 -21.17 -58.96
C LEU A 38 8.24 -22.26 -60.04
N PRO A 39 9.27 -23.14 -60.02
CA PRO A 39 10.70 -22.96 -59.74
C PRO A 39 11.57 -23.54 -60.89
N THR A 40 12.80 -23.06 -61.06
CA THR A 40 13.92 -23.78 -61.72
C THR A 40 15.18 -23.29 -61.01
N GLY A 41 16.22 -24.04 -60.65
CA GLY A 41 16.60 -25.43 -60.79
C GLY A 41 18.10 -25.48 -60.49
N THR A 42 18.49 -26.19 -59.43
CA THR A 42 19.80 -26.87 -59.22
C THR A 42 21.11 -26.05 -59.04
N PRO A 43 22.13 -26.66 -58.38
CA PRO A 43 23.00 -25.99 -57.41
C PRO A 43 24.38 -25.65 -57.95
N THR A 44 25.08 -24.70 -57.32
CA THR A 44 26.54 -24.59 -57.44
C THR A 44 27.18 -24.24 -56.10
N THR A 45 27.92 -25.24 -55.62
CA THR A 45 29.06 -25.26 -54.70
C THR A 45 29.70 -23.92 -54.35
N GLY A 46 29.67 -23.57 -53.05
CA GLY A 46 30.47 -22.52 -52.43
C GLY A 46 31.33 -23.09 -51.31
N THR A 47 32.65 -23.04 -51.51
CA THR A 47 33.75 -23.43 -50.62
C THR A 47 33.71 -22.75 -49.24
N PRO A 48 34.07 -23.41 -48.13
CA PRO A 48 34.11 -22.78 -46.82
C PRO A 48 35.41 -21.98 -46.61
N SER A 49 35.29 -20.79 -46.02
CA SER A 49 36.41 -20.01 -45.45
C SER A 49 36.43 -20.16 -43.92
N PRO A 50 37.60 -20.08 -43.27
CA PRO A 50 37.82 -20.63 -41.94
C PRO A 50 37.34 -19.73 -40.79
N THR A 51 36.85 -20.41 -39.76
CA THR A 51 36.54 -19.97 -38.40
C THR A 51 37.71 -19.30 -37.68
N SER A 52 37.45 -18.15 -37.05
CA SER A 52 38.19 -17.64 -35.89
C SER A 52 37.36 -17.89 -34.63
N PRO A 53 37.91 -18.46 -33.54
CA PRO A 53 37.16 -18.66 -32.30
C PRO A 53 37.15 -17.37 -31.47
N ALA A 54 35.95 -16.86 -31.17
CA ALA A 54 35.76 -15.91 -30.08
C ALA A 54 35.74 -16.68 -28.76
N SER A 55 36.73 -16.38 -27.92
CA SER A 55 36.84 -16.86 -26.54
C SER A 55 35.78 -16.17 -25.67
N THR A 56 34.74 -16.90 -25.28
CA THR A 56 33.82 -16.47 -24.21
C THR A 56 34.12 -17.27 -22.95
N SER A 57 34.82 -16.66 -22.01
CA SER A 57 34.80 -17.09 -20.61
C SER A 57 33.41 -16.78 -20.04
N PRO A 58 32.71 -17.73 -19.39
CA PRO A 58 31.45 -17.43 -18.73
C PRO A 58 31.74 -16.68 -17.42
N GLN A 59 31.31 -15.42 -17.36
CA GLN A 59 31.13 -14.74 -16.08
C GLN A 59 30.00 -15.44 -15.32
N PRO A 60 30.12 -15.65 -13.99
CA PRO A 60 29.05 -16.27 -13.22
C PRO A 60 27.83 -15.34 -13.22
N SER A 61 26.71 -15.82 -13.73
CA SER A 61 25.42 -15.16 -13.58
C SER A 61 25.12 -15.00 -12.10
N ALA A 62 24.91 -13.75 -11.65
CA ALA A 62 24.25 -13.48 -10.39
C ALA A 62 22.94 -14.29 -10.38
N GLY A 63 22.80 -15.17 -9.40
CA GLY A 63 21.59 -16.00 -9.26
C GLY A 63 20.39 -15.08 -9.14
N ALA A 64 19.41 -15.25 -10.04
CA ALA A 64 18.11 -14.62 -9.89
C ALA A 64 17.58 -15.00 -8.50
N ALA A 65 17.35 -13.99 -7.64
CA ALA A 65 16.65 -14.19 -6.40
C ALA A 65 15.31 -14.88 -6.75
N ALA A 66 15.02 -16.00 -6.08
CA ALA A 66 13.79 -16.74 -6.34
C ALA A 66 12.61 -15.81 -6.03
N ALA A 67 11.74 -15.56 -7.02
CA ALA A 67 10.55 -14.76 -6.85
C ALA A 67 9.70 -15.29 -5.68
N CYS A 68 9.09 -14.38 -4.93
CA CYS A 68 8.25 -14.71 -3.79
C CYS A 68 7.24 -15.83 -4.13
N PRO A 69 7.09 -16.85 -3.26
CA PRO A 69 6.13 -17.92 -3.50
C PRO A 69 4.72 -17.35 -3.65
N PRO A 70 3.92 -17.85 -4.63
CA PRO A 70 2.52 -17.47 -4.71
C PRO A 70 1.79 -17.96 -3.44
N LEU A 71 0.84 -17.16 -2.98
CA LEU A 71 -0.08 -17.57 -1.93
C LEU A 71 -0.93 -18.77 -2.41
N PRO A 72 -1.39 -19.64 -1.49
CA PRO A 72 -2.31 -20.70 -1.85
C PRO A 72 -3.59 -20.09 -2.46
N HIS A 73 -4.15 -20.72 -3.49
CA HIS A 73 -5.41 -20.28 -4.09
C HIS A 73 -6.58 -21.09 -3.53
N ILE A 74 -7.66 -20.40 -3.12
CA ILE A 74 -8.91 -21.04 -2.68
C ILE A 74 -10.06 -20.57 -3.58
N ALA A 75 -11.12 -21.38 -3.69
CA ALA A 75 -12.20 -21.11 -4.65
C ALA A 75 -13.31 -20.19 -4.13
N GLY A 76 -13.45 -20.05 -2.81
CA GLY A 76 -14.56 -19.34 -2.18
C GLY A 76 -14.10 -18.13 -1.36
N PRO A 77 -15.03 -17.21 -1.01
CA PRO A 77 -14.70 -16.17 -0.06
C PRO A 77 -14.38 -16.77 1.29
N LEU A 78 -13.52 -16.07 2.02
CA LEU A 78 -13.28 -16.31 3.43
C LEU A 78 -14.51 -15.86 4.24
N ARG A 79 -14.89 -16.63 5.26
CA ARG A 79 -16.19 -16.52 5.95
C ARG A 79 -16.13 -16.53 7.46
N THR A 80 -15.01 -16.95 8.04
CA THR A 80 -14.94 -17.22 9.48
C THR A 80 -13.78 -16.45 10.10
N TRP A 81 -14.09 -15.56 11.04
CA TRP A 81 -13.07 -14.96 11.89
C TRP A 81 -12.72 -15.89 13.04
N GLU A 82 -11.43 -16.11 13.22
CA GLU A 82 -10.84 -16.83 14.35
C GLU A 82 -9.89 -15.89 15.09
N THR A 83 -9.79 -16.06 16.41
CA THR A 83 -8.75 -15.38 17.19
C THR A 83 -7.38 -15.92 16.80
N ALA A 84 -6.43 -15.01 16.57
CA ALA A 84 -5.01 -15.32 16.45
C ALA A 84 -4.29 -14.80 17.70
N ALA A 85 -3.07 -15.27 17.94
CA ALA A 85 -2.29 -14.84 19.09
C ALA A 85 -2.18 -13.31 19.17
N ASP A 86 -2.42 -12.77 20.36
CA ASP A 86 -2.37 -11.34 20.60
C ASP A 86 -0.94 -10.81 20.46
N LEU A 87 -0.83 -9.56 20.02
CA LEU A 87 0.43 -8.83 19.98
C LEU A 87 1.06 -8.77 21.38
N PRO A 88 2.39 -8.76 21.49
CA PRO A 88 3.06 -8.60 22.78
C PRO A 88 2.75 -7.28 23.51
N ALA A 89 2.33 -6.25 22.77
CA ALA A 89 1.90 -4.96 23.31
C ALA A 89 0.86 -4.30 22.38
N PRO A 90 -0.13 -3.60 22.93
CA PRO A 90 -1.19 -2.95 22.16
C PRO A 90 -0.64 -1.74 21.40
N ARG A 91 -0.99 -1.61 20.12
CA ARG A 91 -0.50 -0.56 19.22
C ARG A 91 -1.51 -0.22 18.14
N ALA A 92 -1.54 1.05 17.75
CA ALA A 92 -2.37 1.55 16.65
C ALA A 92 -1.49 2.20 15.57
N HIS A 93 -2.11 2.58 14.45
CA HIS A 93 -1.49 3.25 13.31
C HIS A 93 -0.26 2.49 12.77
N VAL A 94 -0.35 1.16 12.82
CA VAL A 94 0.71 0.22 12.42
C VAL A 94 0.61 -0.09 10.93
N ALA A 95 1.76 -0.35 10.29
CA ALA A 95 1.80 -0.89 8.94
C ALA A 95 1.93 -2.41 8.97
N ALA A 96 1.31 -3.11 8.02
CA ALA A 96 1.44 -4.55 7.86
C ALA A 96 1.79 -4.94 6.43
N THR A 97 2.60 -5.97 6.26
CA THR A 97 2.84 -6.61 4.96
C THR A 97 3.22 -8.08 5.12
N THR A 98 3.02 -8.86 4.06
CA THR A 98 3.39 -10.29 4.04
C THR A 98 4.77 -10.44 3.43
N GLY A 99 5.71 -10.99 4.19
CA GLY A 99 7.03 -11.35 3.69
C GLY A 99 6.98 -12.58 2.77
N CYS A 100 8.00 -12.76 1.94
CA CYS A 100 8.07 -13.89 1.01
C CYS A 100 8.32 -15.25 1.69
N ASP A 101 8.53 -15.23 3.00
CA ASP A 101 8.53 -16.39 3.88
C ASP A 101 7.12 -16.80 4.38
N GLY A 102 6.08 -16.05 3.97
CA GLY A 102 4.69 -16.27 4.36
C GLY A 102 4.33 -15.73 5.75
N ARG A 103 5.25 -15.04 6.42
CA ARG A 103 5.01 -14.40 7.72
C ARG A 103 4.50 -12.98 7.55
N ILE A 104 3.83 -12.47 8.58
CA ILE A 104 3.30 -11.11 8.58
C ILE A 104 4.20 -10.22 9.41
N TYR A 105 4.62 -9.11 8.83
CA TYR A 105 5.44 -8.11 9.48
C TYR A 105 4.56 -6.93 9.86
N LEU A 106 4.55 -6.59 11.15
CA LEU A 106 3.86 -5.44 11.70
C LEU A 106 4.89 -4.41 12.16
N LEU A 107 4.89 -3.24 11.53
CA LEU A 107 5.94 -2.23 11.64
C LEU A 107 5.41 -0.98 12.34
N GLY A 108 6.23 -0.45 13.27
CA GLY A 108 6.04 0.86 13.88
C GLY A 108 4.73 1.00 14.64
N GLY A 109 4.10 2.15 14.47
CA GLY A 109 2.82 2.53 15.06
C GLY A 109 2.97 3.45 16.26
N GLU A 110 1.89 3.58 17.00
CA GLU A 110 1.75 4.44 18.16
C GLU A 110 1.51 3.58 19.41
N ALA A 111 2.36 3.74 20.42
CA ALA A 111 2.13 3.15 21.73
C ALA A 111 1.22 4.07 22.55
N ILE A 112 -0.07 3.77 22.57
CA ILE A 112 -1.03 4.52 23.38
C ILE A 112 -0.91 4.02 24.82
N THR A 113 -0.32 4.82 25.70
CA THR A 113 -0.38 4.54 27.14
C THR A 113 -1.78 4.94 27.61
N ALA A 114 -2.57 3.99 28.13
CA ALA A 114 -3.89 4.30 28.67
C ALA A 114 -3.76 5.41 29.73
N GLY A 115 -4.42 6.54 29.49
CA GLY A 115 -4.42 7.69 30.41
C GLY A 115 -5.13 7.33 31.72
N GLY A 116 -4.35 6.90 32.71
CA GLY A 116 -4.76 6.90 34.12
C GLY A 116 -4.56 8.28 34.73
N GLY A 117 -5.57 8.79 35.43
CA GLY A 117 -5.58 10.10 36.08
C GLY A 117 -4.31 10.43 36.87
N GLY A 118 -3.93 11.71 36.82
CA GLY A 118 -2.62 12.17 37.28
C GLY A 118 -2.31 11.92 38.75
N VAL A 119 -1.02 11.73 39.01
CA VAL A 119 -0.26 12.31 40.13
C VAL A 119 1.22 12.34 39.72
N GLY A 120 1.93 13.36 40.16
CA GLY A 120 3.15 13.86 39.55
C GLY A 120 4.42 13.04 39.77
N GLY A 121 5.44 13.43 38.99
CA GLY A 121 6.84 13.40 39.41
C GLY A 121 7.64 12.17 39.02
N GLY A 122 8.54 12.36 38.06
CA GLY A 122 9.76 11.57 37.90
C GLY A 122 9.59 10.30 37.06
N VAL A 123 9.97 10.38 35.78
CA VAL A 123 10.32 9.20 34.99
C VAL A 123 11.59 8.59 35.61
N PRO A 124 11.60 7.33 36.11
CA PRO A 124 12.85 6.63 36.34
C PRO A 124 13.37 6.16 34.98
N ALA A 125 14.62 6.50 34.67
CA ALA A 125 15.32 5.97 33.52
C ALA A 125 15.33 4.43 33.57
N THR A 126 14.80 3.79 32.52
CA THR A 126 14.92 2.33 32.33
C THR A 126 16.38 2.01 31.93
N PRO A 127 17.01 0.99 32.53
CA PRO A 127 18.43 0.73 32.36
C PRO A 127 18.78 0.28 30.95
N THR A 128 19.86 0.86 30.43
CA THR A 128 20.58 0.43 29.23
C THR A 128 21.09 -1.01 29.42
N ALA A 129 20.47 -1.98 28.75
CA ALA A 129 21.06 -3.29 28.61
C ALA A 129 22.15 -3.24 27.54
N THR A 130 23.41 -3.25 27.96
CA THR A 130 24.57 -3.44 27.08
C THR A 130 24.58 -4.88 26.55
N PRO A 131 24.54 -5.13 25.23
CA PRO A 131 24.75 -6.48 24.71
C PRO A 131 26.23 -6.86 24.89
N THR A 132 26.49 -7.80 25.80
CA THR A 132 27.79 -8.49 25.87
C THR A 132 27.77 -9.63 24.84
N ALA A 133 28.32 -9.39 23.66
CA ALA A 133 28.69 -10.44 22.73
C ALA A 133 30.22 -10.55 22.71
N THR A 134 30.73 -11.69 23.18
CA THR A 134 32.11 -12.11 22.92
C THR A 134 32.13 -12.96 21.66
N PRO A 135 32.85 -12.54 20.61
CA PRO A 135 33.34 -13.50 19.62
C PRO A 135 34.86 -13.67 19.78
N THR A 136 35.28 -14.85 20.24
CA THR A 136 36.65 -15.36 20.03
C THR A 136 36.65 -16.21 18.77
N ALA A 137 37.28 -15.71 17.71
CA ALA A 137 38.25 -16.43 16.87
C ALA A 137 38.56 -15.61 15.59
N THR A 138 39.79 -15.14 15.52
CA THR A 138 40.44 -14.67 14.28
C THR A 138 40.74 -15.87 13.39
N PRO A 139 40.64 -15.74 12.06
CA PRO A 139 41.88 -15.69 11.31
C PRO A 139 41.97 -14.53 10.30
N THR A 140 43.20 -14.05 10.23
CA THR A 140 43.81 -13.05 9.37
C THR A 140 43.49 -13.18 7.89
N ALA A 141 43.08 -12.08 7.27
CA ALA A 141 43.40 -11.76 5.89
C ALA A 141 43.45 -10.24 5.70
N THR A 142 44.62 -9.72 5.34
CA THR A 142 44.85 -8.32 4.94
C THR A 142 44.28 -8.07 3.55
N PRO A 143 43.63 -6.92 3.32
CA PRO A 143 43.93 -6.19 2.10
C PRO A 143 44.33 -4.73 2.36
N THR A 144 45.45 -4.37 1.75
CA THR A 144 45.92 -3.00 1.52
C THR A 144 45.04 -2.36 0.45
N ALA A 145 44.37 -1.25 0.75
CA ALA A 145 43.93 -0.30 -0.26
C ALA A 145 43.79 1.11 0.33
N THR A 146 44.52 2.04 -0.27
CA THR A 146 44.51 3.49 -0.04
C THR A 146 43.21 4.10 -0.57
N PRO A 147 42.49 4.96 0.20
CA PRO A 147 41.47 5.82 -0.38
C PRO A 147 42.08 7.15 -0.83
N THR A 148 42.15 7.37 -2.14
CA THR A 148 42.23 8.72 -2.72
C THR A 148 40.83 9.11 -3.15
N ALA A 149 40.19 10.01 -2.42
CA ALA A 149 39.01 10.72 -2.89
C ALA A 149 39.10 12.18 -2.46
N THR A 150 39.23 13.06 -3.44
CA THR A 150 38.97 14.49 -3.34
C THR A 150 37.54 14.72 -3.85
N PRO A 151 36.67 15.34 -3.05
CA PRO A 151 35.62 16.18 -3.62
C PRO A 151 35.85 17.65 -3.27
N THR A 152 36.13 18.43 -4.31
CA THR A 152 36.05 19.90 -4.31
C THR A 152 34.61 20.28 -4.65
N ALA A 153 33.87 20.85 -3.69
CA ALA A 153 32.80 21.80 -3.98
C ALA A 153 32.52 22.64 -2.73
N THR A 154 32.85 23.93 -2.86
CA THR A 154 32.62 25.00 -1.89
C THR A 154 31.15 25.43 -1.89
N PRO A 155 30.47 25.55 -0.74
CA PRO A 155 29.22 26.31 -0.67
C PRO A 155 29.53 27.78 -0.34
N THR A 156 29.27 28.68 -1.29
CA THR A 156 29.18 30.12 -1.03
C THR A 156 27.85 30.45 -0.36
N SER A 157 27.92 30.90 0.89
CA SER A 157 26.84 31.59 1.62
C SER A 157 26.58 32.99 1.02
N PRO A 158 25.35 33.50 1.15
CA PRO A 158 25.20 34.83 1.71
C PRO A 158 24.36 34.81 2.99
N ALA A 159 24.89 35.48 4.01
CA ALA A 159 24.21 35.83 5.23
C ALA A 159 23.06 36.82 4.95
N GLY A 160 21.91 36.54 5.54
CA GLY A 160 20.79 37.47 5.70
C GLY A 160 20.09 37.12 7.00
N GLY A 161 20.35 37.89 8.05
CA GLY A 161 19.74 37.72 9.36
C GLY A 161 18.25 38.03 9.34
N GLY A 162 17.50 37.25 10.10
CA GLY A 162 16.08 37.48 10.37
C GLY A 162 15.55 36.34 11.22
N THR A 163 15.41 36.58 12.52
CA THR A 163 14.68 35.70 13.44
C THR A 163 13.20 35.76 13.09
N PRO A 164 12.50 34.65 12.80
CA PRO A 164 11.05 34.61 12.94
C PRO A 164 10.69 33.89 14.23
N THR A 165 10.22 34.66 15.21
CA THR A 165 9.35 34.19 16.27
C THR A 165 8.06 33.68 15.61
N ALA A 166 7.91 32.37 15.49
CA ALA A 166 6.65 31.77 15.05
C ALA A 166 5.78 31.46 16.28
N THR A 167 4.76 32.28 16.46
CA THR A 167 3.60 32.05 17.31
C THR A 167 2.90 30.76 16.85
N PRO A 168 2.52 29.82 17.74
CA PRO A 168 1.76 28.64 17.34
C PRO A 168 0.35 29.08 16.94
N THR A 169 0.01 28.96 15.66
CA THR A 169 -1.35 29.09 15.18
C THR A 169 -2.07 27.78 15.48
N GLY A 170 -3.04 27.83 16.38
CA GLY A 170 -3.77 26.66 16.86
C GLY A 170 -4.57 25.96 15.75
N ALA A 171 -4.49 24.64 15.75
CA ALA A 171 -5.59 23.79 15.32
C ALA A 171 -6.43 23.43 16.56
N THR A 172 -7.41 24.28 16.87
CA THR A 172 -8.61 23.93 17.64
C THR A 172 -9.67 23.52 16.62
N GLY A 173 -10.48 22.48 16.74
CA GLY A 173 -10.78 21.55 17.81
C GLY A 173 -12.11 20.89 17.44
N GLY A 174 -12.24 19.60 17.71
CA GLY A 174 -13.49 18.85 17.58
C GLY A 174 -13.54 17.85 18.72
N GLY A 175 -13.82 18.35 19.93
CA GLY A 175 -13.99 17.52 21.10
C GLY A 175 -15.41 16.97 21.18
N THR A 176 -15.52 15.66 21.38
CA THR A 176 -16.60 15.05 22.16
C THR A 176 -15.98 14.32 23.35
N THR A 177 -16.67 14.41 24.48
CA THR A 177 -16.25 13.93 25.80
C THR A 177 -16.16 12.40 25.84
N GLY A 178 -14.94 11.90 25.68
CA GLY A 178 -14.44 10.58 26.07
C GLY A 178 -12.95 10.74 26.35
N GLY A 179 -12.41 10.12 27.41
CA GLY A 179 -11.11 10.47 28.02
C GLY A 179 -9.99 10.77 27.01
N ALA A 180 -9.33 11.92 27.15
CA ALA A 180 -8.26 12.35 26.28
C ALA A 180 -7.10 11.34 26.32
N THR A 181 -7.00 10.51 25.29
CA THR A 181 -5.79 9.76 24.97
C THR A 181 -4.75 10.77 24.51
N VAL A 182 -3.65 10.88 25.23
CA VAL A 182 -2.47 11.60 24.71
C VAL A 182 -2.03 10.81 23.48
N ALA A 183 -1.92 11.47 22.32
CA ALA A 183 -1.28 10.86 21.15
C ALA A 183 0.06 10.29 21.59
N GLY A 184 0.17 8.96 21.58
CA GLY A 184 1.36 8.21 21.92
C GLY A 184 2.52 8.60 21.02
N ALA A 185 3.73 8.36 21.51
CA ALA A 185 4.90 8.57 20.69
C ALA A 185 4.95 7.50 19.58
N PRO A 186 5.37 7.86 18.35
CA PRO A 186 5.73 6.89 17.34
C PRO A 186 6.76 5.90 17.90
N VAL A 187 6.61 4.62 17.58
CA VAL A 187 7.53 3.55 18.01
C VAL A 187 8.29 2.95 16.84
N ASP A 188 9.41 2.31 17.15
CA ASP A 188 10.29 1.61 16.21
C ASP A 188 10.07 0.09 16.19
N THR A 189 9.12 -0.40 16.98
CA THR A 189 8.97 -1.84 17.22
C THR A 189 8.48 -2.58 15.97
N VAL A 190 9.16 -3.67 15.63
CA VAL A 190 8.77 -4.57 14.53
C VAL A 190 8.47 -5.95 15.08
N GLN A 191 7.25 -6.43 14.82
CA GLN A 191 6.78 -7.75 15.22
C GLN A 191 6.54 -8.60 13.99
N VAL A 192 6.89 -9.88 14.07
CA VAL A 192 6.71 -10.87 13.01
C VAL A 192 5.80 -11.98 13.52
N TYR A 193 4.64 -12.11 12.91
CA TYR A 193 3.70 -13.19 13.18
C TYR A 193 3.97 -14.37 12.26
N ASP A 194 4.07 -15.56 12.83
CA ASP A 194 4.17 -16.82 12.10
C ASP A 194 2.82 -17.56 12.15
N PRO A 195 2.05 -17.58 11.04
CA PRO A 195 0.77 -18.28 10.96
C PRO A 195 0.84 -19.78 11.30
N LYS A 196 2.00 -20.42 11.07
CA LYS A 196 2.15 -21.86 11.35
C LYS A 196 2.32 -22.16 12.82
N ARG A 197 2.79 -21.17 13.59
CA ARG A 197 3.05 -21.30 15.03
C ARG A 197 2.03 -20.57 15.88
N ASP A 198 1.20 -19.73 15.26
CA ASP A 198 0.29 -18.83 15.96
C ASP A 198 1.03 -18.04 17.04
N ALA A 199 2.12 -17.39 16.64
CA ALA A 199 3.04 -16.75 17.58
C ALA A 199 3.75 -15.54 16.97
N TRP A 200 3.97 -14.53 17.81
CA TRP A 200 4.75 -13.35 17.49
C TRP A 200 6.21 -13.48 17.92
N SER A 201 7.09 -12.81 17.20
CA SER A 201 8.50 -12.66 17.51
C SER A 201 8.98 -11.25 17.18
N ASN A 202 10.03 -10.79 17.87
CA ASN A 202 10.64 -9.49 17.57
C ASN A 202 11.56 -9.61 16.35
N ALA A 203 11.49 -8.62 15.45
CA ALA A 203 12.54 -8.34 14.49
C ALA A 203 13.36 -7.12 14.94
N PRO A 204 14.52 -6.86 14.32
CA PRO A 204 15.29 -5.63 14.55
C PRO A 204 14.40 -4.39 14.37
N ALA A 205 14.53 -3.46 15.31
CA ALA A 205 13.73 -2.23 15.34
C ALA A 205 13.96 -1.38 14.09
N LEU A 206 12.91 -0.66 13.68
CA LEU A 206 12.99 0.37 12.65
C LEU A 206 14.08 1.40 13.03
N PRO A 207 14.96 1.79 12.10
CA PRO A 207 15.98 2.80 12.40
C PRO A 207 15.39 4.16 12.82
N THR A 208 14.23 4.51 12.28
CA THR A 208 13.46 5.69 12.71
C THR A 208 12.08 5.28 13.19
N ALA A 209 11.73 5.63 14.43
CA ALA A 209 10.40 5.39 14.99
C ALA A 209 9.32 6.18 14.23
N ARG A 210 8.29 5.48 13.76
CA ARG A 210 7.22 6.06 12.92
C ARG A 210 5.88 5.38 13.16
N ASP A 211 4.83 6.17 13.10
CA ASP A 211 3.43 5.73 12.99
C ASP A 211 2.86 6.16 11.63
N HIS A 212 1.67 5.68 11.27
CA HIS A 212 0.99 6.00 10.01
C HIS A 212 1.81 5.73 8.74
N LEU A 213 2.92 5.00 8.85
CA LEU A 213 3.76 4.57 7.75
C LEU A 213 3.04 3.54 6.88
N ALA A 214 3.55 3.34 5.67
CA ALA A 214 3.14 2.23 4.81
C ALA A 214 4.21 1.13 4.79
N ALA A 215 3.81 -0.09 4.45
CA ALA A 215 4.72 -1.21 4.26
C ALA A 215 4.39 -2.01 3.00
N ALA A 216 5.42 -2.40 2.24
CA ALA A 216 5.27 -3.27 1.08
C ALA A 216 6.47 -4.22 0.95
N THR A 217 6.23 -5.43 0.44
CA THR A 217 7.28 -6.43 0.21
C THR A 217 7.57 -6.52 -1.28
N ASP A 218 8.85 -6.39 -1.66
CA ASP A 218 9.31 -6.55 -3.03
C ASP A 218 9.41 -8.04 -3.44
N THR A 219 9.52 -8.29 -4.74
CA THR A 219 9.75 -9.58 -5.41
C THR A 219 10.96 -10.35 -4.91
N ASP A 220 11.97 -9.66 -4.39
CA ASP A 220 13.20 -10.23 -3.85
C ASP A 220 13.12 -10.58 -2.35
N GLY A 221 11.99 -10.29 -1.71
CA GLY A 221 11.73 -10.53 -0.28
C GLY A 221 12.13 -9.41 0.66
N ARG A 222 12.64 -8.27 0.16
CA ARG A 222 12.89 -7.08 0.98
C ARG A 222 11.58 -6.40 1.36
N ILE A 223 11.55 -5.85 2.58
CA ILE A 223 10.38 -5.17 3.14
C ILE A 223 10.69 -3.68 3.27
N TYR A 224 9.87 -2.87 2.63
CA TYR A 224 10.02 -1.42 2.58
C TYR A 224 9.08 -0.79 3.62
N ALA A 225 9.65 -0.03 4.56
CA ALA A 225 8.93 0.85 5.46
C ALA A 225 8.98 2.28 4.89
N ILE A 226 7.82 2.83 4.54
CA ILE A 226 7.73 3.97 3.62
C ILE A 226 6.96 5.12 4.27
N GLY A 227 7.59 6.29 4.37
CA GLY A 227 6.98 7.51 4.88
C GLY A 227 6.43 7.35 6.30
N GLY A 228 5.30 7.99 6.57
CA GLY A 228 4.67 8.05 7.89
C GLY A 228 5.00 9.34 8.63
N GLN A 229 4.72 9.35 9.93
CA GLN A 229 4.95 10.47 10.81
C GLN A 229 6.04 10.15 11.82
N THR A 230 6.85 11.15 12.13
CA THR A 230 7.82 11.13 13.24
C THR A 230 7.27 11.96 14.41
N GLY A 231 8.07 12.15 15.46
CA GLY A 231 7.65 12.90 16.65
C GLY A 231 6.96 14.24 16.33
N GLY A 232 5.82 14.48 16.98
CA GLY A 232 5.00 15.66 16.75
C GLY A 232 4.13 15.60 15.48
N GLY A 233 3.95 14.42 14.87
CA GLY A 233 3.14 14.25 13.68
C GLY A 233 3.80 14.76 12.40
N THR A 234 5.14 14.89 12.41
CA THR A 234 5.90 15.47 11.29
C THR A 234 6.00 14.44 10.16
N PRO A 235 5.41 14.68 8.97
CA PRO A 235 5.53 13.79 7.83
C PRO A 235 6.98 13.64 7.39
N THR A 236 7.37 12.45 6.95
CA THR A 236 8.72 12.18 6.43
C THR A 236 8.69 11.56 5.02
N ASP A 237 9.77 11.74 4.28
CA ASP A 237 10.06 11.07 3.00
C ASP A 237 10.96 9.84 3.17
N THR A 238 11.32 9.49 4.41
CA THR A 238 12.20 8.36 4.73
C THR A 238 11.65 7.04 4.19
N VAL A 239 12.53 6.28 3.56
CA VAL A 239 12.29 4.88 3.17
C VAL A 239 13.41 4.04 3.77
N GLU A 240 13.03 3.02 4.55
CA GLU A 240 13.96 2.08 5.16
C GLU A 240 13.61 0.67 4.70
N VAL A 241 14.62 -0.10 4.33
CA VAL A 241 14.47 -1.42 3.72
C VAL A 241 15.03 -2.48 4.64
N TYR A 242 14.17 -3.40 5.07
CA TYR A 242 14.52 -4.55 5.88
C TYR A 242 14.77 -5.77 5.01
N THR A 243 15.87 -6.47 5.26
CA THR A 243 16.20 -7.74 4.59
C THR A 243 15.98 -8.90 5.58
N PRO A 244 14.87 -9.65 5.50
CA PRO A 244 14.54 -10.68 6.50
C PRO A 244 15.58 -11.81 6.64
N SER A 245 16.31 -12.12 5.57
CA SER A 245 17.31 -13.19 5.56
C SER A 245 18.57 -12.85 6.36
N SER A 246 18.93 -11.56 6.46
CA SER A 246 20.07 -11.10 7.24
C SER A 246 19.67 -10.41 8.55
N GLY A 247 18.45 -9.88 8.61
CA GLY A 247 17.96 -9.07 9.73
C GLY A 247 18.44 -7.63 9.68
N ASP A 248 18.98 -7.15 8.57
CA ASP A 248 19.54 -5.81 8.48
C ASP A 248 18.54 -4.80 7.91
N TRP A 249 18.66 -3.57 8.39
CA TRP A 249 18.03 -2.38 7.83
C TRP A 249 19.04 -1.59 6.99
N THR A 250 18.60 -1.12 5.84
CA THR A 250 19.34 -0.17 5.00
C THR A 250 18.47 1.01 4.64
N GLU A 251 19.08 2.17 4.42
CA GLU A 251 18.38 3.31 3.84
C GLU A 251 18.02 3.00 2.38
N GLY A 252 16.76 3.22 2.01
CA GLY A 252 16.27 3.13 0.63
C GLY A 252 16.20 4.51 -0.03
N PRO A 253 15.87 4.57 -1.33
CA PRO A 253 15.65 5.85 -2.01
C PRO A 253 14.48 6.60 -1.37
N SER A 254 14.70 7.82 -0.88
CA SER A 254 13.66 8.65 -0.27
C SER A 254 12.50 8.90 -1.22
N LEU A 255 11.29 9.02 -0.66
CA LEU A 255 10.12 9.45 -1.43
C LEU A 255 10.39 10.81 -2.09
N PRO A 256 9.79 11.09 -3.27
CA PRO A 256 9.94 12.39 -3.93
C PRO A 256 9.44 13.58 -3.09
N ARG A 257 8.60 13.31 -2.09
CA ARG A 257 8.19 14.25 -1.05
C ARG A 257 7.79 13.52 0.24
N PRO A 258 7.71 14.21 1.38
CA PRO A 258 7.18 13.63 2.60
C PRO A 258 5.72 13.20 2.48
N MET A 259 5.39 12.02 2.99
CA MET A 259 4.02 11.47 3.04
C MET A 259 3.71 11.03 4.47
N GLY A 260 2.73 11.67 5.11
CA GLY A 260 2.43 11.46 6.54
C GLY A 260 1.50 10.28 6.83
N THR A 261 0.53 10.01 5.96
CA THR A 261 -0.43 8.91 6.10
C THR A 261 -0.54 8.09 4.80
N PRO A 262 0.59 7.63 4.21
CA PRO A 262 0.56 6.85 2.98
C PRO A 262 -0.06 5.47 3.19
N SER A 263 -0.48 4.86 2.09
CA SER A 263 -0.74 3.42 1.97
C SER A 263 0.09 2.85 0.83
N ALA A 264 0.54 1.60 0.96
CA ALA A 264 1.40 0.99 -0.05
C ALA A 264 0.99 -0.44 -0.40
N THR A 265 1.21 -0.83 -1.64
CA THR A 265 1.06 -2.21 -2.12
C THR A 265 2.09 -2.49 -3.20
N ARG A 266 2.46 -3.77 -3.34
CA ARG A 266 3.19 -4.26 -4.52
C ARG A 266 2.19 -4.58 -5.63
N GLY A 267 2.50 -4.16 -6.86
CA GLY A 267 1.76 -4.55 -8.06
C GLY A 267 2.22 -5.90 -8.63
N THR A 268 1.44 -6.47 -9.54
CA THR A 268 1.83 -7.72 -10.24
C THR A 268 3.02 -7.51 -11.19
N ASP A 269 3.31 -6.25 -11.55
CA ASP A 269 4.46 -5.82 -12.34
C ASP A 269 5.75 -5.69 -11.51
N GLY A 270 5.70 -5.99 -10.20
CA GLY A 270 6.85 -5.94 -9.30
C GLY A 270 7.10 -4.57 -8.67
N LYS A 271 6.40 -3.51 -9.09
CA LYS A 271 6.60 -2.17 -8.56
C LYS A 271 5.88 -1.96 -7.23
N ILE A 272 6.36 -1.00 -6.44
CA ILE A 272 5.71 -0.59 -5.19
C ILE A 272 4.98 0.72 -5.43
N TYR A 273 3.69 0.72 -5.14
CA TYR A 273 2.79 1.86 -5.30
C TYR A 273 2.48 2.42 -3.93
N VAL A 274 2.66 3.72 -3.77
CA VAL A 274 2.47 4.45 -2.52
C VAL A 274 1.52 5.59 -2.80
N LEU A 275 0.41 5.65 -2.07
CA LEU A 275 -0.63 6.64 -2.28
C LEU A 275 -0.89 7.41 -0.99
N ASP A 276 -0.93 8.73 -1.10
CA ASP A 276 -1.57 9.60 -0.10
C ASP A 276 -2.78 10.33 -0.71
N ALA A 277 -3.33 11.31 0.00
CA ALA A 277 -4.50 12.08 -0.45
C ALA A 277 -4.36 12.74 -1.82
N THR A 278 -3.14 13.03 -2.29
CA THR A 278 -2.91 13.89 -3.45
C THR A 278 -1.94 13.31 -4.47
N THR A 279 -1.13 12.31 -4.14
CA THR A 279 -0.13 11.78 -5.06
C THR A 279 0.05 10.28 -4.95
N LEU A 280 0.14 9.67 -6.13
CA LEU A 280 0.65 8.33 -6.32
C LEU A 280 2.15 8.42 -6.59
N ALA A 281 2.98 7.82 -5.74
CA ALA A 281 4.39 7.56 -6.01
C ALA A 281 4.56 6.08 -6.38
N VAL A 282 5.31 5.81 -7.43
CA VAL A 282 5.60 4.45 -7.92
C VAL A 282 7.10 4.25 -7.90
N TYR A 283 7.55 3.29 -7.11
CA TYR A 283 8.94 2.86 -7.03
C TYR A 283 9.16 1.67 -7.94
N ASP A 284 10.21 1.76 -8.74
CA ASP A 284 10.72 0.67 -9.55
C ASP A 284 11.96 0.04 -8.89
N PRO A 285 11.85 -1.15 -8.28
CA PRO A 285 13.00 -1.80 -7.65
C PRO A 285 14.12 -2.14 -8.63
N ASP A 286 13.81 -2.34 -9.92
CA ASP A 286 14.81 -2.70 -10.94
C ASP A 286 15.72 -1.52 -11.29
N SER A 287 15.17 -0.31 -11.36
CA SER A 287 15.94 0.91 -11.65
C SER A 287 16.38 1.65 -10.39
N GLY A 288 15.67 1.45 -9.28
CA GLY A 288 15.85 2.18 -8.04
C GLY A 288 15.21 3.58 -8.03
N ASP A 289 14.33 3.88 -8.99
CA ASP A 289 13.78 5.23 -9.18
C ASP A 289 12.32 5.35 -8.71
N TRP A 290 11.96 6.56 -8.29
CA TRP A 290 10.59 6.97 -8.04
C TRP A 290 10.02 7.77 -9.20
N THR A 291 8.75 7.51 -9.53
CA THR A 291 7.94 8.38 -10.39
C THR A 291 6.68 8.81 -9.66
N THR A 292 6.10 9.97 -10.03
CA THR A 292 4.90 10.51 -9.36
C THR A 292 3.79 10.83 -10.35
N GLY A 293 2.56 10.52 -9.97
CA GLY A 293 1.32 10.80 -10.70
C GLY A 293 0.22 11.30 -9.77
N GLY A 294 -0.93 11.62 -10.33
CA GLY A 294 -2.08 12.09 -9.56
C GLY A 294 -2.73 10.99 -8.73
N ALA A 295 -3.21 11.36 -7.53
CA ALA A 295 -4.17 10.56 -6.77
C ALA A 295 -5.52 10.45 -7.51
N PRO A 296 -6.39 9.50 -7.14
CA PRO A 296 -7.74 9.43 -7.70
C PRO A 296 -8.54 10.73 -7.42
N PRO A 297 -9.53 11.07 -8.27
CA PRO A 297 -10.25 12.35 -8.19
C PRO A 297 -10.95 12.69 -6.87
N SER A 298 -11.22 11.71 -5.99
CA SER A 298 -11.89 11.95 -4.71
C SER A 298 -11.03 12.67 -3.68
N GLY A 299 -9.70 12.60 -3.78
CA GLY A 299 -8.78 13.27 -2.86
C GLY A 299 -8.81 12.76 -1.41
N ALA A 300 -9.41 11.59 -1.17
CA ALA A 300 -9.47 10.99 0.16
C ALA A 300 -8.07 10.49 0.59
N GLY A 301 -7.55 11.03 1.69
CA GLY A 301 -6.30 10.60 2.31
C GLY A 301 -6.42 9.25 3.01
N ALA A 302 -5.29 8.55 3.10
CA ALA A 302 -5.16 7.22 3.72
C ALA A 302 -6.22 6.18 3.26
N PRO A 303 -6.38 5.96 1.94
CA PRO A 303 -7.26 4.90 1.45
C PRO A 303 -6.65 3.51 1.68
N VAL A 304 -7.46 2.46 1.75
CA VAL A 304 -6.95 1.10 1.59
C VAL A 304 -6.39 0.96 0.18
N LEU A 305 -5.12 0.57 0.05
CA LEU A 305 -4.44 0.38 -1.23
C LEU A 305 -4.00 -1.08 -1.38
N VAL A 306 -4.52 -1.79 -2.39
CA VAL A 306 -4.23 -3.21 -2.59
C VAL A 306 -4.08 -3.58 -4.07
N GLY A 307 -3.12 -4.44 -4.38
CA GLY A 307 -2.94 -5.01 -5.72
C GLY A 307 -4.03 -6.04 -6.06
N LEU A 308 -4.58 -5.96 -7.28
CA LEU A 308 -5.58 -6.88 -7.78
C LEU A 308 -4.95 -7.97 -8.66
N PRO A 309 -5.56 -9.18 -8.75
CA PRO A 309 -5.03 -10.26 -9.58
C PRO A 309 -4.96 -9.94 -11.08
N ASP A 310 -5.76 -9.00 -11.56
CA ASP A 310 -5.78 -8.53 -12.95
C ASP A 310 -4.70 -7.46 -13.25
N GLY A 311 -3.84 -7.16 -12.27
CA GLY A 311 -2.74 -6.21 -12.37
C GLY A 311 -3.12 -4.76 -12.13
N ARG A 312 -4.39 -4.46 -11.84
CA ARG A 312 -4.81 -3.14 -11.36
C ARG A 312 -4.52 -2.99 -9.87
N ILE A 313 -4.67 -1.76 -9.37
CA ILE A 313 -4.53 -1.44 -7.95
C ILE A 313 -5.79 -0.74 -7.48
N LEU A 314 -6.43 -1.29 -6.45
CA LEU A 314 -7.61 -0.70 -5.85
C LEU A 314 -7.21 0.30 -4.76
N ALA A 315 -7.74 1.50 -4.85
CA ALA A 315 -7.81 2.47 -3.76
C ALA A 315 -9.28 2.57 -3.30
N ALA A 316 -9.54 2.34 -2.02
CA ALA A 316 -10.88 2.24 -1.46
C ALA A 316 -10.99 2.98 -0.12
N GLY A 317 -12.00 3.85 0.00
CA GLY A 317 -12.28 4.61 1.21
C GLY A 317 -11.28 5.74 1.47
N GLY A 318 -10.89 5.91 2.73
CA GLY A 318 -10.07 7.02 3.21
C GLY A 318 -10.92 8.16 3.79
N SER A 319 -10.30 9.31 4.04
CA SER A 319 -10.99 10.50 4.53
C SER A 319 -10.63 11.76 3.74
N ASP A 320 -11.62 12.60 3.45
CA ASP A 320 -11.44 13.93 2.87
C ASP A 320 -11.15 15.03 3.94
N GLY A 321 -10.88 14.62 5.19
CA GLY A 321 -10.68 15.51 6.33
C GLY A 321 -11.94 15.85 7.11
N SER A 322 -13.12 15.41 6.65
CA SER A 322 -14.41 15.66 7.33
C SER A 322 -15.29 14.43 7.47
N SER A 323 -15.16 13.45 6.59
CA SER A 323 -15.94 12.21 6.65
C SER A 323 -15.16 11.03 6.07
N ALA A 324 -15.56 9.84 6.47
CA ALA A 324 -15.12 8.60 5.82
C ALA A 324 -15.74 8.52 4.40
N SER A 325 -14.91 8.19 3.40
CA SER A 325 -15.35 8.10 2.01
C SER A 325 -15.81 6.68 1.67
N SER A 326 -16.83 6.57 0.82
CA SER A 326 -17.25 5.31 0.18
C SER A 326 -16.68 5.15 -1.23
N ASP A 327 -15.89 6.12 -1.70
CA ASP A 327 -15.36 6.08 -3.06
C ASP A 327 -14.31 4.97 -3.22
N ALA A 328 -14.38 4.28 -4.35
CA ALA A 328 -13.32 3.37 -4.78
C ALA A 328 -12.90 3.63 -6.24
N TYR A 329 -11.60 3.50 -6.50
CA TYR A 329 -11.00 3.65 -7.81
C TYR A 329 -9.98 2.54 -8.06
N ALA A 330 -9.91 2.07 -9.31
CA ALA A 330 -8.87 1.17 -9.77
C ALA A 330 -7.87 1.94 -10.64
N TYR A 331 -6.60 1.86 -10.28
CA TYR A 331 -5.49 2.32 -11.12
C TYR A 331 -5.07 1.20 -12.06
N THR A 332 -5.02 1.50 -13.35
CA THR A 332 -4.39 0.63 -14.35
C THR A 332 -2.98 1.16 -14.60
N PRO A 333 -1.93 0.43 -14.19
CA PRO A 333 -0.55 0.82 -14.45
C PRO A 333 -0.26 1.03 -15.94
N GLY A 334 0.57 2.04 -16.23
CA GLY A 334 1.12 2.27 -17.57
C GLY A 334 2.33 1.38 -17.86
N SER A 335 3.13 1.74 -18.86
CA SER A 335 4.28 0.94 -19.32
C SER A 335 5.50 0.96 -18.40
N GLY A 336 5.35 1.43 -17.15
CA GLY A 336 6.41 1.39 -16.14
C GLY A 336 6.61 2.68 -15.33
N SER A 337 5.66 3.62 -15.34
CA SER A 337 5.72 4.84 -14.54
C SER A 337 4.38 5.14 -13.88
N ALA A 338 4.30 6.24 -13.13
CA ALA A 338 3.05 6.79 -12.61
C ALA A 338 2.17 7.45 -13.71
N ASP A 339 2.24 6.96 -14.95
CA ASP A 339 1.55 7.46 -16.16
C ASP A 339 0.25 6.72 -16.48
N GLY A 340 -0.09 5.71 -15.69
CA GLY A 340 -1.36 5.00 -15.76
C GLY A 340 -2.60 5.86 -15.46
N SER A 341 -3.76 5.22 -15.47
CA SER A 341 -5.05 5.90 -15.36
C SER A 341 -5.91 5.35 -14.23
N TRP A 342 -6.57 6.25 -13.50
CA TRP A 342 -7.61 5.91 -12.54
C TRP A 342 -8.98 5.76 -13.22
N ALA A 343 -9.70 4.70 -12.87
CA ALA A 343 -11.09 4.50 -13.24
C ALA A 343 -11.94 4.33 -11.97
N LYS A 344 -13.09 4.99 -11.93
CA LYS A 344 -14.08 4.79 -10.86
C LYS A 344 -14.62 3.36 -10.93
N VAL A 345 -14.68 2.69 -9.78
CA VAL A 345 -15.30 1.37 -9.62
C VAL A 345 -16.51 1.48 -8.69
N ALA A 346 -17.22 0.38 -8.44
CA ALA A 346 -18.34 0.38 -7.52
C ALA A 346 -17.93 0.93 -6.13
N ASP A 347 -18.80 1.76 -5.55
CA ASP A 347 -18.57 2.34 -4.22
C ASP A 347 -18.72 1.30 -3.11
N LEU A 348 -17.97 1.50 -2.02
CA LEU A 348 -18.13 0.70 -0.82
C LEU A 348 -19.55 0.85 -0.27
N PRO A 349 -20.20 -0.24 0.17
CA PRO A 349 -21.51 -0.18 0.84
C PRO A 349 -21.54 0.77 2.06
N THR A 350 -20.41 0.90 2.76
CA THR A 350 -20.22 1.82 3.87
C THR A 350 -18.89 2.54 3.70
N GLY A 351 -18.90 3.86 3.76
CA GLY A 351 -17.67 4.65 3.70
C GLY A 351 -16.81 4.39 4.93
N VAL A 352 -15.50 4.23 4.73
CA VAL A 352 -14.56 3.92 5.81
C VAL A 352 -13.26 4.71 5.69
N SER A 353 -12.74 5.18 6.82
CA SER A 353 -11.39 5.73 6.98
C SER A 353 -10.60 4.89 7.99
N GLU A 354 -9.26 4.93 7.92
CA GLU A 354 -8.38 4.12 8.80
C GLU A 354 -8.70 2.61 8.81
N ALA A 355 -9.39 2.13 7.77
CA ALA A 355 -9.58 0.71 7.52
C ALA A 355 -8.27 0.12 7.00
N ALA A 356 -8.14 -1.19 7.10
CA ALA A 356 -7.06 -1.92 6.46
C ALA A 356 -7.66 -3.00 5.56
N GLY A 357 -6.91 -3.41 4.54
CA GLY A 357 -7.36 -4.48 3.68
C GLY A 357 -6.24 -5.22 3.01
N ALA A 358 -6.58 -6.41 2.52
CA ALA A 358 -5.66 -7.28 1.82
C ALA A 358 -6.40 -8.06 0.71
N THR A 359 -5.65 -8.43 -0.32
CA THR A 359 -6.13 -9.36 -1.35
C THR A 359 -6.01 -10.77 -0.81
N GLY A 360 -7.15 -11.45 -0.67
CA GLY A 360 -7.21 -12.83 -0.20
C GLY A 360 -6.73 -13.83 -1.26
N PRO A 361 -6.51 -15.09 -0.85
CA PRO A 361 -6.14 -16.19 -1.74
C PRO A 361 -7.17 -16.50 -2.85
N ASP A 362 -8.41 -16.03 -2.71
CA ASP A 362 -9.49 -16.20 -3.68
C ASP A 362 -9.57 -15.06 -4.70
N GLY A 363 -8.58 -14.16 -4.70
CA GLY A 363 -8.50 -13.01 -5.59
C GLY A 363 -9.45 -11.86 -5.24
N ARG A 364 -10.16 -11.94 -4.12
CA ARG A 364 -11.03 -10.85 -3.62
C ARG A 364 -10.28 -9.95 -2.67
N VAL A 365 -10.73 -8.71 -2.57
CA VAL A 365 -10.21 -7.76 -1.57
C VAL A 365 -11.14 -7.73 -0.38
N TYR A 366 -10.55 -7.80 0.82
CA TYR A 366 -11.25 -7.70 2.09
C TYR A 366 -10.85 -6.38 2.75
N VAL A 367 -11.77 -5.42 2.79
CA VAL A 367 -11.64 -4.17 3.55
C VAL A 367 -12.28 -4.38 4.91
N VAL A 368 -11.50 -4.21 5.97
CA VAL A 368 -11.88 -4.60 7.34
C VAL A 368 -11.80 -3.39 8.27
N GLY A 369 -12.83 -3.23 9.09
CA GLY A 369 -12.90 -2.21 10.14
C GLY A 369 -12.82 -0.77 9.62
N GLY A 370 -12.14 0.08 10.39
CA GLY A 370 -12.04 1.52 10.17
C GLY A 370 -13.07 2.32 10.97
N ARG A 371 -13.22 3.59 10.60
CA ARG A 371 -14.26 4.50 11.10
C ARG A 371 -15.24 4.79 9.98
N ASP A 372 -16.54 4.74 10.27
CA ASP A 372 -17.57 5.10 9.30
C ASP A 372 -17.80 6.62 9.20
N SER A 373 -18.79 7.04 8.43
CA SER A 373 -19.13 8.46 8.24
C SER A 373 -19.66 9.14 9.50
N ASP A 374 -20.16 8.38 10.47
CA ASP A 374 -20.60 8.89 11.76
C ASP A 374 -19.42 9.01 12.74
N GLY A 375 -18.23 8.51 12.36
CA GLY A 375 -17.01 8.51 13.15
C GLY A 375 -16.90 7.28 14.07
N ASP A 376 -17.86 6.37 14.01
CA ASP A 376 -17.92 5.17 14.83
C ASP A 376 -16.92 4.14 14.30
N THR A 377 -16.18 3.51 15.22
CA THR A 377 -15.28 2.41 14.86
C THR A 377 -16.10 1.17 14.56
N VAL A 378 -15.92 0.61 13.37
CA VAL A 378 -16.71 -0.54 12.88
C VAL A 378 -15.91 -1.84 12.89
N GLY A 379 -16.63 -2.96 13.05
CA GLY A 379 -16.12 -4.33 12.93
C GLY A 379 -16.63 -5.06 11.69
N SER A 380 -17.00 -4.31 10.65
CA SER A 380 -17.51 -4.86 9.40
C SER A 380 -16.38 -5.29 8.48
N THR A 381 -16.66 -6.28 7.62
CA THR A 381 -15.82 -6.64 6.48
C THR A 381 -16.60 -6.38 5.20
N GLN A 382 -16.00 -5.65 4.27
CA GLN A 382 -16.54 -5.36 2.95
C GLN A 382 -15.68 -6.05 1.91
N VAL A 383 -16.29 -6.86 1.04
CA VAL A 383 -15.58 -7.73 0.09
C VAL A 383 -15.80 -7.27 -1.34
N PHE A 384 -14.72 -6.89 -2.02
CA PHE A 384 -14.74 -6.52 -3.44
C PHE A 384 -14.36 -7.70 -4.32
N THR A 385 -15.17 -7.96 -5.35
CA THR A 385 -14.91 -8.98 -6.38
C THR A 385 -14.51 -8.29 -7.70
N PRO A 386 -13.23 -8.33 -8.11
CA PRO A 386 -12.73 -7.57 -9.26
C PRO A 386 -13.44 -7.89 -10.59
N ASP A 387 -13.65 -9.17 -10.89
CA ASP A 387 -14.24 -9.62 -12.17
C ASP A 387 -15.68 -9.15 -12.41
N GLY A 388 -16.37 -8.73 -11.34
CA GLY A 388 -17.75 -8.28 -11.40
C GLY A 388 -17.95 -6.83 -10.97
N ASP A 389 -16.88 -6.10 -10.66
CA ASP A 389 -16.90 -4.75 -10.10
C ASP A 389 -18.03 -4.57 -9.06
N ARG A 390 -17.98 -5.37 -8.00
CA ARG A 390 -19.06 -5.43 -7.02
C ARG A 390 -18.56 -5.67 -5.61
N TRP A 391 -19.25 -5.01 -4.68
CA TRP A 391 -19.07 -5.22 -3.26
C TRP A 391 -20.12 -6.17 -2.69
N SER A 392 -19.76 -6.82 -1.60
CA SER A 392 -20.66 -7.62 -0.78
C SER A 392 -20.25 -7.54 0.69
N ALA A 393 -21.20 -7.77 1.59
CA ALA A 393 -20.87 -7.93 3.00
C ALA A 393 -20.05 -9.22 3.20
N GLY A 394 -18.95 -9.11 3.93
CA GLY A 394 -18.13 -10.23 4.38
C GLY A 394 -18.49 -10.68 5.79
N ALA A 395 -17.66 -11.55 6.36
CA ALA A 395 -17.79 -11.98 7.74
C ALA A 395 -17.51 -10.83 8.71
N SER A 396 -18.38 -10.62 9.67
CA SER A 396 -18.21 -9.61 10.73
C SER A 396 -18.44 -10.15 12.14
N SER A 397 -19.02 -11.34 12.26
CA SER A 397 -19.20 -12.00 13.55
C SER A 397 -17.84 -12.32 14.18
N ALA A 398 -17.71 -12.05 15.48
CA ALA A 398 -16.51 -12.27 16.29
C ALA A 398 -15.32 -11.31 16.02
N LEU A 399 -15.44 -10.37 15.08
CA LEU A 399 -14.41 -9.35 14.90
C LEU A 399 -14.64 -8.16 15.84
N THR A 400 -13.67 -7.88 16.71
CA THR A 400 -13.65 -6.64 17.49
C THR A 400 -13.49 -5.45 16.54
N ALA A 401 -14.39 -4.46 16.67
CA ALA A 401 -14.33 -3.21 15.94
C ALA A 401 -12.99 -2.50 16.17
N ARG A 402 -12.34 -2.07 15.08
CA ARG A 402 -10.97 -1.53 15.11
C ARG A 402 -10.70 -0.52 14.00
N SER A 403 -9.93 0.54 14.28
CA SER A 403 -9.36 1.46 13.28
C SER A 403 -7.84 1.60 13.44
N GLY A 404 -7.13 1.98 12.38
CA GLY A 404 -5.66 2.15 12.42
C GLY A 404 -4.90 0.85 12.70
N HIS A 405 -5.47 -0.28 12.29
CA HIS A 405 -4.86 -1.60 12.45
C HIS A 405 -4.11 -1.99 11.16
N GLY A 406 -3.24 -2.99 11.24
CA GLY A 406 -2.60 -3.56 10.06
C GLY A 406 -3.39 -4.73 9.50
N ALA A 407 -3.38 -4.92 8.18
CA ALA A 407 -3.93 -6.10 7.52
C ALA A 407 -2.95 -6.69 6.49
N ALA A 408 -2.90 -8.02 6.40
CA ALA A 408 -2.05 -8.73 5.44
C ALA A 408 -2.55 -10.17 5.23
N THR A 409 -2.27 -10.76 4.07
CA THR A 409 -2.62 -12.16 3.78
C THR A 409 -1.45 -13.07 4.13
N GLY A 410 -1.60 -13.94 5.13
CA GLY A 410 -0.56 -14.87 5.55
C GLY A 410 -0.24 -15.93 4.49
N GLY A 411 0.94 -16.56 4.59
CA GLY A 411 1.36 -17.64 3.69
C GLY A 411 0.52 -18.92 3.79
N ASP A 412 -0.36 -19.01 4.80
CA ASP A 412 -1.38 -20.04 4.98
C ASP A 412 -2.70 -19.73 4.24
N GLY A 413 -2.78 -18.58 3.56
CA GLY A 413 -3.96 -18.15 2.80
C GLY A 413 -5.02 -17.44 3.63
N ARG A 414 -4.78 -17.13 4.91
CA ARG A 414 -5.77 -16.38 5.70
C ARG A 414 -5.49 -14.88 5.66
N VAL A 415 -6.53 -14.05 5.76
CA VAL A 415 -6.37 -12.59 5.90
C VAL A 415 -6.31 -12.25 7.38
N TYR A 416 -5.25 -11.61 7.82
CA TYR A 416 -5.03 -11.26 9.21
C TYR A 416 -5.24 -9.77 9.44
N VAL A 417 -5.77 -9.43 10.61
CA VAL A 417 -5.79 -8.07 11.16
C VAL A 417 -5.17 -8.06 12.55
N ALA A 418 -4.37 -7.04 12.86
CA ALA A 418 -3.71 -6.93 14.15
C ALA A 418 -3.58 -5.48 14.62
N GLY A 419 -3.76 -5.28 15.93
CA GLY A 419 -3.67 -3.97 16.56
C GLY A 419 -4.86 -3.05 16.25
N GLY A 420 -4.60 -1.75 16.28
CA GLY A 420 -5.56 -0.67 16.08
C GLY A 420 -6.11 -0.08 17.38
N THR A 421 -7.10 0.78 17.25
CA THR A 421 -7.89 1.31 18.37
C THR A 421 -9.31 0.77 18.32
N SER A 422 -9.87 0.47 19.49
CA SER A 422 -11.27 0.05 19.63
C SER A 422 -12.23 1.24 19.51
N GLY A 423 -13.54 0.97 19.46
CA GLY A 423 -14.57 2.02 19.53
C GLY A 423 -14.57 2.85 20.81
N SER A 424 -13.91 2.39 21.88
CA SER A 424 -13.71 3.21 23.09
C SER A 424 -12.41 4.04 23.06
N GLY A 425 -11.67 4.00 21.95
CA GLY A 425 -10.35 4.62 21.81
C GLY A 425 -9.21 3.85 22.52
N ALA A 426 -9.46 2.64 23.02
CA ALA A 426 -8.42 1.85 23.67
C ALA A 426 -7.54 1.17 22.62
N PRO A 427 -6.20 1.18 22.77
CA PRO A 427 -5.33 0.44 21.87
C PRO A 427 -5.56 -1.06 22.02
N LEU A 428 -5.49 -1.78 20.91
CA LEU A 428 -5.70 -3.22 20.83
C LEU A 428 -4.36 -3.92 20.66
N ASP A 429 -4.21 -5.04 21.36
CA ASP A 429 -3.22 -6.08 21.10
C ASP A 429 -3.81 -7.24 20.29
N SER A 430 -5.13 -7.39 20.30
CA SER A 430 -5.81 -8.50 19.63
C SER A 430 -5.48 -8.64 18.14
N ALA A 431 -5.29 -9.88 17.72
CA ALA A 431 -5.20 -10.27 16.32
C ALA A 431 -6.33 -11.23 15.94
N ALA A 432 -6.75 -11.19 14.68
CA ALA A 432 -7.75 -12.09 14.15
C ALA A 432 -7.39 -12.54 12.74
N ALA A 433 -7.79 -13.76 12.39
CA ALA A 433 -7.57 -14.38 11.10
C ALA A 433 -8.92 -14.69 10.44
N LEU A 434 -9.08 -14.30 9.18
CA LEU A 434 -10.23 -14.61 8.36
C LEU A 434 -9.87 -15.81 7.47
N GLY A 435 -10.57 -16.93 7.69
CA GLY A 435 -10.41 -18.21 6.99
C GLY A 435 -11.68 -18.67 6.28
N GLU A 436 -11.62 -19.85 5.65
CA GLU A 436 -12.77 -20.49 4.97
C GLU A 436 -13.99 -20.75 5.87
#